data_AF-A0A483AHL8-F1
#
_entry.id   AF-A0A483AHL8-F1
#
_cell.length_a   1.000
_cell.length_b   1.000
_cell.length_c   1.000
_cell.angle_alpha   90.00
_cell.angle_beta   90.00
_cell.angle_gamma   90.00
#
_symmetry.space_group_name_H-M   'P 1'
#
loop_
_entity.id
_entity.type
_entity.pdbx_description
1 polymer ?
#
loop_
_entity_poly.entity_id
_entity_poly.type
_entity_poly.pdbx_seq_one_letter_code
_entity_poly.pdbx_strand_id
1 'polypeptide(L)'
;MPPFINRVGLFVNADSHFIDEVLCEVPLDTLQFHGDETPEQCAQYAMPFIKALRMNKKTNLVQMAQDYHQASGLLLDAFSDKAYGGTGEQFDWSLASVKTLDIDLPIILAGGINTENVADAIAQVNPYAVDTSSGVESAPGVKDIAKIKQFISNIR
;
A
#
# COMPACT_ATOMS: atom_id res chain seq x y z
N MET A 1 12.12 16.91 4.51
CA MET A 1 10.91 17.03 3.67
C MET A 1 10.05 18.17 4.20
N PRO A 2 9.23 18.84 3.36
CA PRO A 2 8.32 19.87 3.86
C PRO A 2 7.29 19.25 4.82
N PRO A 3 6.68 20.05 5.71
CA PRO A 3 5.63 19.56 6.60
C PRO A 3 4.45 18.99 5.80
N PHE A 4 3.75 18.01 6.41
CA PHE A 4 2.60 17.29 5.84
C PHE A 4 2.89 16.33 4.68
N ILE A 5 4.16 15.95 4.48
CA ILE A 5 4.51 14.83 3.62
C ILE A 5 5.21 13.76 4.45
N ASN A 6 4.62 12.55 4.46
CA ASN A 6 5.09 11.39 5.21
C ASN A 6 6.09 10.58 4.36
N ARG A 7 7.22 10.19 4.95
CA ARG A 7 8.21 9.29 4.36
C ARG A 7 7.93 7.86 4.78
N VAL A 8 7.56 7.05 3.81
CA VAL A 8 7.28 5.62 4.01
C VAL A 8 8.49 4.80 3.54
N GLY A 9 9.02 3.94 4.43
CA GLY A 9 10.03 2.96 4.06
C GLY A 9 9.38 1.63 3.71
N LEU A 10 9.56 1.17 2.48
CA LEU A 10 8.98 -0.09 2.00
C LEU A 10 9.99 -1.24 2.15
N PHE A 11 9.56 -2.31 2.82
CA PHE A 11 10.36 -3.51 3.06
C PHE A 11 9.63 -4.76 2.58
N VAL A 12 10.40 -5.73 2.07
CA VAL A 12 9.89 -7.03 1.61
C VAL A 12 10.76 -8.12 2.22
N ASN A 13 10.24 -8.81 3.24
CA ASN A 13 10.94 -9.89 3.93
C ASN A 13 12.37 -9.50 4.32
N ALA A 14 12.56 -8.23 4.71
CA ALA A 14 13.86 -7.71 5.09
C ALA A 14 14.25 -8.22 6.48
N ASP A 15 15.55 -8.46 6.67
CA ASP A 15 16.10 -8.80 7.98
C ASP A 15 15.97 -7.60 8.95
N SER A 16 15.74 -7.88 10.23
CA SER A 16 15.57 -6.82 11.24
C SER A 16 16.79 -5.93 11.36
N HIS A 17 18.00 -6.48 11.19
CA HIS A 17 19.23 -5.69 11.23
C HIS A 17 19.27 -4.63 10.14
N PHE A 18 18.84 -4.99 8.92
CA PHE A 18 18.79 -4.04 7.81
C PHE A 18 17.74 -2.95 8.05
N ILE A 19 16.58 -3.31 8.61
CA ILE A 19 15.55 -2.32 8.96
C ILE A 19 16.10 -1.35 10.01
N ASP A 20 16.79 -1.84 11.05
CA ASP A 20 17.40 -1.02 12.08
C ASP A 20 18.47 -0.06 11.52
N GLU A 21 19.30 -0.52 10.58
CA GLU A 21 20.27 0.33 9.88
C GLU A 21 19.57 1.45 9.11
N VAL A 22 18.53 1.12 8.33
CA VAL A 22 17.77 2.12 7.57
C VAL A 22 17.09 3.13 8.50
N LEU A 23 16.57 2.70 9.64
CA LEU A 23 15.95 3.59 10.64
C LEU A 23 16.96 4.55 11.29
N CYS A 24 18.24 4.16 11.34
CA CYS A 24 19.32 5.00 11.85
C CYS A 24 19.78 6.05 10.82
N GLU A 25 19.75 5.72 9.53
CA GLU A 25 20.24 6.61 8.47
C GLU A 25 19.15 7.49 7.85
N VAL A 26 17.93 6.95 7.75
CA VAL A 26 16.81 7.60 7.08
C VAL A 26 15.75 7.91 8.13
N PRO A 27 15.38 9.19 8.32
CA PRO A 27 14.31 9.53 9.25
C PRO A 27 12.99 9.15 8.57
N LEU A 28 12.53 7.92 8.73
CA LEU A 28 11.24 7.47 8.22
C LEU A 28 10.13 7.87 9.20
N ASP A 29 8.94 8.18 8.68
CA ASP A 29 7.79 8.51 9.52
C ASP A 29 6.81 7.31 9.62
N THR A 30 6.89 6.34 8.70
CA THR A 30 6.06 5.13 8.67
C THR A 30 6.79 3.98 7.96
N LEU A 31 6.57 2.75 8.42
CA LEU A 31 7.07 1.54 7.76
C LEU A 31 5.98 0.88 6.93
N GLN A 32 6.31 0.37 5.76
CA GLN A 32 5.41 -0.46 4.96
C GLN A 32 6.01 -1.84 4.78
N PHE A 33 5.35 -2.85 5.34
CA PHE A 33 5.72 -4.25 5.20
C PHE A 33 4.92 -4.86 4.07
N HIS A 34 5.60 -5.28 3.01
CA HIS A 34 4.98 -5.80 1.79
C HIS A 34 5.22 -7.30 1.60
N GLY A 35 6.04 -7.92 2.45
CA GLY A 35 6.33 -9.35 2.42
C GLY A 35 5.33 -10.19 3.22
N ASP A 36 5.84 -11.30 3.73
CA ASP A 36 5.13 -12.29 4.54
C ASP A 36 5.41 -12.09 6.04
N GLU A 37 5.81 -10.87 6.44
CA GLU A 37 6.13 -10.54 7.83
C GLU A 37 4.90 -10.71 8.72
N THR A 38 5.09 -11.36 9.88
CA THR A 38 4.02 -11.61 10.85
C THR A 38 3.60 -10.32 11.57
N PRO A 39 2.41 -10.29 12.22
CA PRO A 39 1.99 -9.14 13.03
C PRO A 39 3.04 -8.73 14.08
N GLU A 40 3.67 -9.70 14.74
CA GLU A 40 4.70 -9.45 15.75
C GLU A 40 5.96 -8.83 15.15
N GLN A 41 6.38 -9.30 13.97
CA GLN A 41 7.52 -8.72 13.26
C GLN A 41 7.25 -7.29 12.78
N CYS A 42 6.00 -6.97 12.43
CA CYS A 42 5.62 -5.61 12.05
C CYS A 42 5.57 -4.67 13.25
N ALA A 43 5.03 -5.15 14.38
CA ALA A 43 4.81 -4.37 15.59
C ALA A 43 6.05 -4.18 16.48
N GLN A 44 7.15 -4.87 16.19
CA GLN A 44 8.39 -4.76 16.99
C GLN A 44 9.01 -3.36 16.93
N TYR A 45 8.76 -2.62 15.84
CA TYR A 45 9.24 -1.26 15.67
C TYR A 45 8.23 -0.32 16.32
N ALA A 46 8.67 0.51 17.26
CA ALA A 46 7.83 1.49 17.96
C ALA A 46 7.43 2.68 17.05
N MET A 47 7.04 2.40 15.80
CA MET A 47 6.64 3.34 14.78
C MET A 47 5.34 2.90 14.11
N PRO A 48 4.58 3.84 13.51
CA PRO A 48 3.45 3.49 12.65
C PRO A 48 3.89 2.56 11.52
N PHE A 49 3.07 1.54 11.23
CA PHE A 49 3.30 0.66 10.09
C PHE A 49 2.04 0.45 9.26
N ILE A 50 2.24 0.19 7.97
CA ILE A 50 1.24 -0.23 7.00
C ILE A 50 1.57 -1.66 6.61
N LYS A 51 0.58 -2.56 6.64
CA LYS A 51 0.75 -3.92 6.11
C LYS A 51 0.15 -4.00 4.72
N ALA A 52 0.94 -4.41 3.73
CA ALA A 52 0.42 -4.75 2.42
C ALA A 52 -0.15 -6.17 2.44
N LEU A 53 -1.35 -6.31 1.89
CA LEU A 53 -2.08 -7.55 1.74
C LEU A 53 -2.28 -7.81 0.26
N ARG A 54 -1.89 -9.01 -0.18
CA ARG A 54 -2.10 -9.46 -1.54
C ARG A 54 -3.54 -9.96 -1.69
N MET A 55 -4.31 -9.26 -2.50
CA MET A 55 -5.72 -9.56 -2.70
C MET A 55 -5.91 -10.66 -3.76
N ASN A 56 -6.58 -11.73 -3.35
CA ASN A 56 -7.09 -12.77 -4.24
C ASN A 56 -8.47 -13.25 -3.72
N LYS A 57 -9.14 -14.13 -4.46
CA LYS A 57 -10.49 -14.63 -4.10
C LYS A 57 -10.55 -15.40 -2.77
N LYS A 58 -9.42 -15.82 -2.22
CA LYS A 58 -9.31 -16.54 -0.94
C LYS A 58 -8.90 -15.63 0.22
N THR A 59 -8.52 -14.39 -0.05
CA THR A 59 -8.08 -13.45 0.99
C THR A 59 -9.28 -13.07 1.86
N ASN A 60 -9.24 -13.45 3.14
CA ASN A 60 -10.21 -12.99 4.13
C ASN A 60 -9.71 -11.67 4.75
N LEU A 61 -10.15 -10.56 4.18
CA LEU A 61 -9.67 -9.24 4.56
C LEU A 61 -10.07 -8.85 6.00
N VAL A 62 -11.24 -9.31 6.49
CA VAL A 62 -11.68 -9.08 7.87
C VAL A 62 -10.77 -9.79 8.87
N GLN A 63 -10.40 -11.05 8.60
CA GLN A 63 -9.45 -11.77 9.45
C GLN A 63 -8.08 -11.09 9.45
N MET A 64 -7.58 -10.68 8.28
CA MET A 64 -6.30 -9.96 8.20
C MET A 64 -6.35 -8.63 8.98
N ALA A 65 -7.47 -7.91 8.96
CA ALA A 65 -7.61 -6.69 9.75
C ALA A 65 -7.58 -6.94 11.26
N GLN A 66 -8.09 -8.09 11.72
CA GLN A 66 -8.00 -8.51 13.12
C GLN A 66 -6.56 -8.92 13.48
N ASP A 67 -5.91 -9.71 12.63
CA ASP A 67 -4.55 -10.18 12.86
C ASP A 67 -3.56 -8.99 12.91
N TYR A 68 -3.72 -8.03 12.00
CA TYR A 68 -2.90 -6.81 11.90
C TYR A 68 -3.58 -5.58 12.53
N HIS A 69 -4.38 -5.74 13.58
CA HIS A 69 -5.11 -4.65 14.25
C HIS A 69 -4.23 -3.49 14.76
N GLN A 70 -2.92 -3.71 14.95
CA GLN A 70 -1.96 -2.67 15.34
C GLN A 70 -1.45 -1.84 14.15
N ALA A 71 -1.76 -2.22 12.91
CA ALA A 71 -1.39 -1.48 11.72
C ALA A 71 -2.08 -0.12 11.71
N SER A 72 -1.40 0.90 11.20
CA SER A 72 -1.99 2.22 10.92
C SER A 72 -2.84 2.22 9.65
N GLY A 73 -2.73 1.18 8.83
CA GLY A 73 -3.54 0.97 7.64
C GLY A 73 -3.17 -0.34 6.93
N LEU A 74 -4.10 -0.82 6.11
CA LEU A 74 -3.89 -1.99 5.25
C LEU A 74 -3.81 -1.53 3.79
N LEU A 75 -2.72 -1.89 3.12
CA LEU A 75 -2.55 -1.62 1.69
C LEU A 75 -2.97 -2.86 0.91
N LEU A 76 -3.95 -2.72 0.03
CA LEU A 76 -4.49 -3.81 -0.77
C LEU A 76 -3.84 -3.77 -2.15
N ASP A 77 -2.94 -4.71 -2.42
CA ASP A 77 -2.27 -4.83 -3.71
C ASP A 77 -2.80 -6.04 -4.48
N ALA A 78 -2.73 -5.97 -5.81
CA ALA A 78 -3.09 -7.09 -6.66
C ALA A 78 -2.09 -8.24 -6.45
N PHE A 79 -2.59 -9.45 -6.22
CA PHE A 79 -1.74 -10.62 -6.19
C PHE A 79 -1.11 -10.85 -7.57
N SER A 80 0.22 -10.98 -7.61
CA SER A 80 0.95 -11.41 -8.80
C SER A 80 1.91 -12.54 -8.44
N ASP A 81 1.89 -13.62 -9.23
CA ASP A 81 2.82 -14.76 -9.07
C ASP A 81 4.28 -14.38 -9.37
N LYS A 82 4.52 -13.21 -9.98
CA LYS A 82 5.82 -12.81 -10.51
C LYS A 82 6.62 -11.89 -9.58
N ALA A 83 5.97 -11.12 -8.71
CA ALA A 83 6.65 -10.12 -7.87
C ALA A 83 5.82 -9.71 -6.63
N TYR A 84 6.50 -9.09 -5.66
CA TYR A 84 5.88 -8.35 -4.56
C TYR A 84 5.54 -6.94 -5.06
N GLY A 85 4.28 -6.72 -5.43
CA GLY A 85 3.74 -5.45 -5.91
C GLY A 85 4.31 -4.95 -7.23
N GLY A 86 3.82 -3.79 -7.69
CA GLY A 86 4.38 -3.05 -8.82
C GLY A 86 4.17 -3.65 -10.23
N THR A 87 3.42 -4.75 -10.37
CA THR A 87 3.21 -5.43 -11.66
C THR A 87 2.22 -4.72 -12.58
N GLY A 88 1.44 -3.77 -12.05
CA GLY A 88 0.40 -3.07 -12.80
C GLY A 88 -0.87 -3.90 -13.02
N GLU A 89 -0.95 -5.10 -12.47
CA GLU A 89 -2.15 -5.95 -12.51
C GLU A 89 -3.23 -5.38 -11.58
N GLN A 90 -4.49 -5.51 -11.99
CA GLN A 90 -5.66 -5.10 -11.20
C GLN A 90 -6.33 -6.37 -10.66
N PHE A 91 -6.79 -6.32 -9.41
CA PHE A 91 -7.67 -7.33 -8.86
C PHE A 91 -9.13 -6.86 -8.86
N ASP A 92 -10.06 -7.76 -8.59
CA ASP A 92 -11.47 -7.41 -8.48
C ASP A 92 -11.71 -6.51 -7.25
N TRP A 93 -11.82 -5.21 -7.48
CA TRP A 93 -12.02 -4.19 -6.44
C TRP A 93 -13.31 -4.37 -5.63
N SER A 94 -14.27 -5.18 -6.11
CA SER A 94 -15.46 -5.52 -5.31
C SER A 94 -15.10 -6.23 -4.00
N LEU A 95 -13.95 -6.94 -3.96
CA LEU A 95 -13.44 -7.61 -2.77
C LEU A 95 -12.92 -6.64 -1.68
N ALA A 96 -12.71 -5.37 -2.04
CA ALA A 96 -12.08 -4.36 -1.19
C ALA A 96 -13.04 -3.25 -0.74
N SER A 97 -14.33 -3.31 -1.12
CA SER A 97 -15.25 -2.19 -0.89
C SER A 97 -15.45 -1.92 0.60
N VAL A 98 -14.93 -0.78 1.07
CA VAL A 98 -14.95 -0.37 2.48
C VAL A 98 -16.37 -0.21 3.00
N LYS A 99 -17.33 0.13 2.13
CA LYS A 99 -18.75 0.24 2.50
C LYS A 99 -19.38 -1.09 2.93
N THR A 100 -18.78 -2.20 2.52
CA THR A 100 -19.32 -3.55 2.76
C THR A 100 -18.54 -4.35 3.80
N LEU A 101 -17.37 -3.85 4.18
CA LEU A 101 -16.44 -4.54 5.07
C LEU A 101 -16.51 -3.92 6.47
N ASP A 102 -16.68 -4.78 7.47
CA ASP A 102 -16.65 -4.39 8.88
C ASP A 102 -15.19 -4.37 9.36
N ILE A 103 -14.46 -3.30 8.98
CA ILE A 103 -13.04 -3.12 9.23
C ILE A 103 -12.79 -1.70 9.75
N ASP A 104 -12.20 -1.59 10.94
CA ASP A 104 -11.87 -0.31 11.58
C ASP A 104 -10.57 0.33 11.05
N LEU A 105 -9.76 -0.44 10.33
CA LEU A 105 -8.48 0.03 9.80
C LEU A 105 -8.63 0.81 8.49
N PRO A 106 -7.86 1.90 8.29
CA PRO A 106 -7.80 2.60 7.01
C PRO A 106 -7.35 1.67 5.88
N ILE A 107 -8.13 1.62 4.80
CA ILE A 107 -7.82 0.85 3.60
C ILE A 107 -7.14 1.75 2.57
N ILE A 108 -5.96 1.34 2.12
CA ILE A 108 -5.18 1.97 1.05
C ILE A 108 -5.27 1.08 -0.18
N LEU A 109 -5.77 1.59 -1.30
CA LEU A 109 -5.91 0.81 -2.52
C LEU A 109 -4.68 0.96 -3.42
N ALA A 110 -4.02 -0.15 -3.73
CA ALA A 110 -2.89 -0.23 -4.66
C ALA A 110 -3.21 -1.22 -5.80
N GLY A 111 -2.21 -1.59 -6.60
CA GLY A 111 -2.33 -2.60 -7.64
C GLY A 111 -2.96 -2.07 -8.93
N GLY A 112 -2.10 -1.76 -9.92
CA GLY A 112 -2.55 -1.35 -11.25
C GLY A 112 -3.29 -0.02 -11.33
N ILE A 113 -3.24 0.79 -10.26
CA ILE A 113 -3.85 2.13 -10.20
C ILE A 113 -3.03 3.12 -11.03
N ASN A 114 -3.67 3.83 -11.95
CA ASN A 114 -3.07 4.73 -12.91
C ASN A 114 -4.01 5.91 -13.24
N THR A 115 -3.58 6.79 -14.14
CA THR A 115 -4.33 8.01 -14.50
C THR A 115 -5.71 7.73 -15.09
N GLU A 116 -5.91 6.59 -15.74
CA GLU A 116 -7.14 6.27 -16.45
C GLU A 116 -8.21 5.66 -15.54
N ASN A 117 -7.81 4.99 -14.46
CA ASN A 117 -8.72 4.17 -13.64
C ASN A 117 -8.88 4.64 -12.18
N VAL A 118 -8.08 5.62 -11.71
CA VAL A 118 -8.08 6.02 -10.30
C VAL A 118 -9.43 6.55 -9.81
N ALA A 119 -10.16 7.28 -10.66
CA ALA A 119 -11.48 7.80 -10.31
C ALA A 119 -12.50 6.67 -10.09
N ASP A 120 -12.49 5.66 -10.96
CA ASP A 120 -13.35 4.48 -10.83
C ASP A 120 -12.99 3.66 -9.60
N ALA A 121 -11.69 3.51 -9.33
CA ALA A 121 -11.17 2.82 -8.15
C ALA A 121 -11.67 3.45 -6.85
N ILE A 122 -11.60 4.78 -6.76
CA ILE A 122 -12.11 5.53 -5.62
C ILE A 122 -13.62 5.39 -5.51
N ALA A 123 -14.37 5.53 -6.60
CA ALA A 123 -15.82 5.44 -6.59
C ALA A 123 -16.32 4.06 -6.14
N GLN A 124 -15.64 2.98 -6.55
CA GLN A 124 -16.00 1.60 -6.24
C GLN A 124 -15.59 1.18 -4.82
N VAL A 125 -14.38 1.52 -4.39
CA VAL A 125 -13.79 1.03 -3.13
C VAL A 125 -14.04 2.00 -1.97
N ASN A 126 -14.09 3.30 -2.25
CA ASN A 126 -14.07 4.38 -1.26
C ASN A 126 -12.91 4.24 -0.24
N PRO A 127 -11.65 4.13 -0.71
CA PRO A 127 -10.51 3.90 0.16
C PRO A 127 -10.11 5.17 0.92
N TYR A 128 -9.36 5.01 2.01
CA TYR A 128 -8.74 6.12 2.74
C TYR A 128 -7.66 6.81 1.90
N ALA A 129 -6.88 6.03 1.15
CA ALA A 129 -5.86 6.54 0.24
C ALA A 129 -5.70 5.61 -0.98
N VAL A 130 -5.06 6.11 -2.03
CA VAL A 130 -4.63 5.32 -3.19
C VAL A 130 -3.11 5.34 -3.27
N ASP A 131 -2.53 4.22 -3.67
CA ASP A 131 -1.09 4.06 -3.90
C ASP A 131 -0.85 3.72 -5.38
N THR A 132 0.16 4.36 -5.99
CA THR A 132 0.57 4.07 -7.36
C THR A 132 2.08 4.14 -7.48
N SER A 133 2.65 3.12 -8.15
CA SER A 133 4.05 3.12 -8.54
C SER A 133 4.21 3.22 -10.06
N SER A 134 4.03 2.13 -10.79
CA SER A 134 4.24 2.07 -12.24
C SER A 134 3.20 2.86 -13.06
N GLY A 135 2.01 3.10 -12.50
CA GLY A 135 0.94 3.86 -13.16
C GLY A 135 1.30 5.32 -13.51
N VAL A 136 2.36 5.84 -12.91
CA VAL A 136 2.88 7.20 -13.14
C VAL A 136 4.35 7.21 -13.59
N GLU A 137 4.85 6.09 -14.10
CA GLU A 137 6.21 5.96 -14.64
C GLU A 137 6.26 6.16 -16.16
N SER A 138 7.37 6.71 -16.66
CA SER A 138 7.71 6.70 -18.09
C SER A 138 8.48 5.43 -18.47
N ALA A 139 9.25 4.88 -17.54
CA ALA A 139 9.99 3.62 -17.62
C ALA A 139 10.16 3.06 -16.19
N PRO A 140 10.44 1.76 -16.01
CA PRO A 140 10.59 1.16 -14.67
C PRO A 140 11.51 1.96 -13.75
N GLY A 141 10.97 2.45 -12.63
CA GLY A 141 11.68 3.27 -11.64
C GLY A 141 11.90 4.74 -12.02
N VAL A 142 11.45 5.18 -13.20
CA VAL A 142 11.54 6.58 -13.67
C VAL A 142 10.14 7.20 -13.69
N LYS A 143 9.88 8.05 -12.70
CA LYS A 143 8.60 8.76 -12.55
C LYS A 143 8.43 9.84 -13.63
N ASP A 144 7.21 9.93 -14.18
CA ASP A 144 6.82 10.97 -15.13
C ASP A 144 6.01 12.06 -14.42
N ILE A 145 6.56 13.28 -14.40
CA ILE A 145 5.95 14.43 -13.71
C ILE A 145 4.57 14.78 -14.30
N ALA A 146 4.37 14.64 -15.61
CA ALA A 146 3.09 14.93 -16.24
C ALA A 146 2.04 13.89 -15.82
N LYS A 147 2.41 12.60 -15.79
CA LYS A 147 1.52 11.54 -15.29
C LYS A 147 1.18 11.71 -13.81
N ILE A 148 2.14 12.07 -12.96
CA ILE A 148 1.88 12.35 -11.54
C ILE A 148 0.84 13.48 -11.40
N LYS A 149 1.02 14.58 -12.13
CA LYS A 149 0.07 15.71 -12.09
C LYS A 149 -1.32 15.30 -12.56
N GLN A 150 -1.39 14.55 -13.65
CA GLN A 150 -2.66 14.03 -14.18
C GLN A 150 -3.33 13.08 -13.18
N PHE A 151 -2.56 12.19 -12.55
CA PHE A 151 -3.05 11.26 -11.54
C PHE A 151 -3.69 11.98 -10.36
N ILE A 152 -2.97 12.96 -9.80
CA ILE A 152 -3.48 13.78 -8.69
C ILE A 152 -4.70 14.60 -9.12
N SER A 153 -4.74 15.09 -10.35
CA SER A 153 -5.91 15.81 -10.87
C SER A 153 -7.15 14.94 -10.99
N ASN A 154 -6.99 13.64 -11.29
CA ASN A 154 -8.10 12.71 -11.46
C ASN A 154 -8.65 12.16 -10.14
N ILE A 155 -8.00 12.46 -9.01
CA ILE A 155 -8.46 12.13 -7.65
C ILE A 155 -9.40 13.21 -7.08
N ARG A 156 -9.28 14.45 -7.55
CA ARG A 156 -9.95 15.64 -6.97
C ARG A 156 -11.36 15.86 -7.48
#